data_AF-A0A9D6Z442-F1
#
_entry.id   AF-A0A9D6Z442-F1
#
_cell.length_a   1.000
_cell.length_b   1.000
_cell.length_c   1.000
_cell.angle_alpha   90.00
_cell.angle_beta   90.00
_cell.angle_gamma   90.00
#
_symmetry.space_group_name_H-M   'P 1'
#
loop_
_entity.id
_entity.type
_entity.pdbx_description
1 polymer ?
#
loop_
_entity_poly.entity_id
_entity_poly.type
_entity_poly.pdbx_seq_one_letter_code
_entity_poly.pdbx_strand_id
1 'polypeptide(L)'
;MKTKRTSRVAFSEPETLVMPSTPTLEHHFEDILEAVEEIHNLSATLRVIPPDDTNRDEYEGRLYAALTHLNHHVKPAIKEWDRIVDRMPED
;
A
#
# COMPACT_ATOMS: atom_id res chain seq x y z
N MET A 1 13.30 -47.59 -41.61
CA MET A 1 13.80 -46.56 -40.67
C MET A 1 12.61 -45.81 -40.12
N LYS A 2 12.33 -45.93 -38.81
CA LYS A 2 11.22 -45.24 -38.15
C LYS A 2 11.81 -44.40 -37.02
N THR A 3 11.77 -43.08 -37.13
CA THR A 3 12.06 -42.17 -36.01
C THR A 3 10.76 -41.47 -35.62
N LYS A 4 10.27 -41.84 -34.44
CA LYS A 4 9.11 -41.27 -33.73
C LYS A 4 9.34 -39.76 -33.54
N ARG A 5 8.44 -38.92 -34.03
CA ARG A 5 8.31 -37.53 -33.57
C ARG A 5 7.91 -37.55 -32.10
N THR A 6 8.82 -37.15 -31.23
CA THR A 6 8.53 -36.76 -29.86
C THR A 6 7.76 -35.45 -29.89
N SER A 7 6.45 -35.54 -29.69
CA SER A 7 5.60 -34.42 -29.33
C SER A 7 6.14 -33.79 -28.05
N ARG A 8 6.65 -32.55 -28.15
CA ARG A 8 6.94 -31.72 -26.98
C ARG A 8 5.64 -31.57 -26.21
N VAL A 9 5.66 -32.01 -24.96
CA VAL A 9 4.63 -31.69 -23.97
C VAL A 9 4.59 -30.17 -23.90
N ALA A 10 3.47 -29.58 -24.30
CA ALA A 10 3.20 -28.17 -24.06
C ALA A 10 3.20 -28.01 -22.54
N PHE A 11 4.17 -27.28 -22.00
CA PHE A 11 4.07 -26.74 -20.66
C PHE A 11 2.85 -25.82 -20.69
N SER A 12 1.73 -26.30 -20.13
CA SER A 12 0.66 -25.42 -19.69
C SER A 12 1.31 -24.47 -18.69
N GLU A 13 1.37 -23.18 -19.02
CA GLU A 13 1.71 -22.15 -18.05
C GLU A 13 0.89 -22.41 -16.78
N PRO A 14 1.52 -22.45 -15.60
CA PRO A 14 0.74 -22.54 -14.38
C PRO A 14 -0.21 -21.34 -14.38
N GLU A 15 -1.50 -21.60 -14.09
CA GLU A 15 -2.46 -20.57 -13.74
C GLU A 15 -1.73 -19.54 -12.90
N THR A 16 -1.58 -18.35 -13.48
CA THR A 16 -0.75 -17.28 -12.93
C THR A 16 -1.09 -17.13 -11.46
N LEU A 17 -0.19 -17.59 -10.58
CA LEU A 17 -0.27 -17.35 -9.15
C LEU A 17 -0.39 -15.85 -9.00
N VAL A 18 -1.60 -15.37 -8.72
CA VAL A 18 -1.85 -13.96 -8.48
C VAL A 18 -1.05 -13.62 -7.24
N MET A 19 0.07 -12.93 -7.42
CA MET A 19 0.81 -12.42 -6.28
C MET A 19 -0.12 -11.48 -5.53
N PRO A 20 -0.33 -11.69 -4.22
CA PRO A 20 -1.27 -10.89 -3.42
C PRO A 20 -0.78 -9.46 -3.17
N SER A 21 0.35 -9.07 -3.78
CA SER A 21 1.02 -7.80 -3.58
C SER A 21 1.68 -7.35 -4.87
N THR A 22 1.64 -6.04 -5.15
CA THR A 22 2.38 -5.40 -6.23
C THR A 22 3.36 -4.41 -5.64
N PRO A 23 4.50 -4.10 -6.30
CA PRO A 23 5.43 -3.08 -5.80
C PRO A 23 4.75 -1.72 -5.54
N THR A 24 3.72 -1.39 -6.30
CA THR A 24 2.90 -0.19 -6.10
C THR A 24 2.09 -0.27 -4.80
N LEU A 25 1.48 -1.42 -4.51
CA LEU A 25 0.73 -1.62 -3.27
C LEU A 25 1.66 -1.60 -2.04
N GLU A 26 2.84 -2.22 -2.16
CA GLU A 26 3.87 -2.22 -1.11
C GLU A 26 4.33 -0.80 -0.78
N HIS A 27 4.63 0.00 -1.82
CA HIS A 27 4.98 1.40 -1.63
C HIS A 27 3.89 2.18 -0.91
N HIS A 28 2.62 2.02 -1.30
CA HIS A 28 1.52 2.65 -0.58
C HIS A 28 1.41 2.20 0.89
N PHE A 29 1.70 0.94 1.20
CA PHE A 29 1.71 0.48 2.58
C PHE A 29 2.84 1.08 3.41
N GLU A 30 4.04 1.21 2.84
CA GLU A 30 5.17 1.89 3.50
C GLU A 30 4.81 3.35 3.84
N ASP A 31 4.29 4.09 2.87
CA ASP A 31 3.90 5.50 3.08
C ASP A 31 2.73 5.64 4.08
N ILE A 32 1.77 4.69 4.07
CA ILE A 32 0.67 4.66 5.05
C ILE A 32 1.23 4.45 6.47
N LEU A 33 2.18 3.53 6.64
CA LEU A 33 2.80 3.27 7.94
C LEU A 33 3.55 4.51 8.44
N GLU A 34 4.36 5.14 7.59
CA GLU A 34 5.06 6.39 7.92
C GLU A 34 4.07 7.49 8.34
N ALA A 35 3.00 7.71 7.56
CA ALA A 35 2.01 8.72 7.86
C ALA A 35 1.29 8.47 9.19
N VAL A 36 0.96 7.21 9.50
CA VAL A 36 0.30 6.83 10.76
C VAL A 36 1.22 7.07 11.96
N GLU A 37 2.51 6.73 11.85
CA GLU A 37 3.50 6.99 12.90
C GLU A 37 3.67 8.49 13.16
N GLU A 38 3.77 9.30 12.10
CA GLU A 38 3.86 10.76 12.22
C GLU A 38 2.59 11.36 12.85
N ILE A 39 1.39 10.93 12.42
CA ILE A 39 0.12 11.36 13.02
C ILE A 39 0.08 11.03 14.51
N HIS A 40 0.51 9.83 14.90
CA HIS A 40 0.55 9.39 16.29
C HIS A 40 1.49 10.28 17.11
N ASN A 41 2.70 10.51 16.62
CA ASN A 41 3.72 11.32 17.31
C ASN A 41 3.28 12.79 17.45
N LEU A 42 2.76 13.40 16.38
CA LEU A 42 2.24 14.77 16.41
C LEU A 42 1.04 14.91 17.35
N SER A 43 0.12 13.93 17.34
CA SER A 43 -1.02 13.92 18.24
C SER A 43 -0.59 13.80 19.71
N ALA A 44 0.43 13.01 20.02
CA ALA A 44 0.99 12.91 21.36
C ALA A 44 1.64 14.23 21.79
N THR A 45 2.41 14.86 20.90
CA THR A 45 3.05 16.17 21.13
C THR A 45 1.99 17.27 21.38
N LEU A 46 0.97 17.38 20.53
CA LEU A 46 -0.07 18.41 20.65
C LEU A 46 -0.94 18.29 21.92
N ARG A 47 -0.99 17.10 22.54
CA ARG A 47 -1.70 16.88 23.82
C ARG A 47 -0.95 17.46 25.01
N VAL A 48 0.38 17.55 24.94
CA VAL A 48 1.21 18.02 26.06
C VAL A 48 1.61 19.49 25.91
N ILE A 49 1.59 20.02 24.68
CA ILE A 49 1.90 21.42 24.41
C ILE A 49 0.72 22.32 24.82
N PRO A 50 0.97 23.43 25.56
CA PRO A 50 -0.04 24.42 25.90
C PRO A 50 -0.75 25.01 24.67
N PRO A 51 -2.03 25.40 24.77
CA PRO A 51 -2.76 26.03 23.66
C PRO A 51 -2.16 27.35 23.16
N ASP A 52 -1.40 28.06 24.01
CA ASP A 52 -0.76 29.34 23.73
C ASP A 52 0.72 29.22 23.35
N ASP A 53 1.23 27.99 23.19
CA ASP A 53 2.60 27.77 22.73
C ASP A 53 2.78 28.25 21.28
N THR A 54 3.83 29.02 21.05
CA THR A 54 4.12 29.61 19.73
C THR A 54 4.41 28.59 18.63
N ASN A 55 4.81 27.37 19.00
CA ASN A 55 5.10 26.29 18.04
C ASN A 55 3.89 25.40 17.78
N ARG A 56 2.77 25.61 18.48
CA ARG A 56 1.57 24.78 18.34
C ARG A 56 1.06 24.77 16.90
N ASP A 57 0.97 25.95 16.27
CA ASP A 57 0.52 26.12 14.89
C ASP A 57 1.36 25.30 13.90
N GLU A 58 2.67 25.19 14.13
CA GLU A 58 3.56 24.38 13.29
C GLU A 58 3.22 22.88 13.41
N TYR A 59 3.05 22.38 14.63
CA TYR A 59 2.67 20.99 14.87
C TYR A 59 1.28 20.67 14.32
N GLU A 60 0.31 21.59 14.43
CA GLU A 60 -1.02 21.44 13.84
C GLU A 60 -0.96 21.43 12.31
N GLY A 61 -0.14 22.30 11.70
CA GLY A 61 0.12 22.30 10.26
C GLY A 61 0.75 21.00 9.76
N ARG A 62 1.73 20.47 10.50
CA ARG A 62 2.34 19.16 10.21
C ARG A 62 1.33 18.02 10.34
N LEU A 63 0.47 18.06 11.35
CA LEU A 63 -0.57 17.04 11.54
C LEU A 63 -1.55 17.04 10.37
N TYR A 64 -1.96 18.22 9.92
CA TYR A 64 -2.82 18.36 8.74
C TYR A 64 -2.13 17.81 7.48
N ALA A 65 -0.84 18.09 7.28
CA ALA A 65 -0.07 17.56 6.17
C ALA A 65 0.03 16.02 6.21
N ALA A 66 0.30 15.44 7.38
CA ALA A 66 0.38 13.99 7.56
C ALA A 66 -0.96 13.28 7.31
N LEU A 67 -2.07 13.85 7.81
CA LEU A 67 -3.44 13.37 7.52
C LEU A 67 -3.76 13.42 6.02
N THR A 68 -3.36 14.52 5.37
CA THR A 68 -3.53 14.69 3.94
C THR A 68 -2.71 13.66 3.17
N HIS A 69 -1.45 13.44 3.56
CA HIS A 69 -0.57 12.41 2.97
C HIS A 69 -1.17 11.02 3.13
N LEU A 70 -1.62 10.62 4.32
CA LEU A 70 -2.33 9.35 4.54
C LEU A 70 -3.50 9.16 3.57
N ASN A 71 -4.36 10.17 3.41
CA ASN A 71 -5.48 10.11 2.48
C ASN A 71 -5.05 9.97 1.00
N HIS A 72 -3.86 10.45 0.62
CA HIS A 72 -3.31 10.26 -0.73
C HIS A 72 -2.83 8.84 -1.00
N HIS A 73 -2.43 8.05 0.01
CA HIS A 73 -1.95 6.67 -0.18
C HIS A 73 -3.03 5.61 0.09
N VAL A 74 -3.95 5.85 1.03
CA VAL A 74 -5.03 4.90 1.35
C VAL A 74 -5.94 4.64 0.14
N LYS A 75 -6.37 5.70 -0.57
CA LYS A 75 -7.30 5.53 -1.70
C LYS A 75 -6.68 4.74 -2.86
N PRO A 76 -5.45 5.03 -3.32
CA PRO A 76 -4.76 4.20 -4.30
C PRO A 76 -4.52 2.77 -3.83
N ALA A 77 -4.13 2.56 -2.55
CA ALA A 77 -3.91 1.22 -2.01
C ALA A 77 -5.18 0.35 -2.10
N ILE A 78 -6.33 0.89 -1.69
CA ILE A 78 -7.63 0.20 -1.80
C ILE A 78 -7.93 -0.14 -3.27
N LYS A 79 -7.77 0.84 -4.16
CA LYS A 79 -8.03 0.63 -5.59
C LYS A 79 -7.13 -0.42 -6.21
N GLU A 80 -5.87 -0.49 -5.80
CA GLU A 80 -4.94 -1.50 -6.28
C GLU A 80 -5.26 -2.88 -5.70
N TRP A 81 -5.63 -2.94 -4.42
CA TRP A 81 -6.12 -4.15 -3.79
C TRP A 81 -7.37 -4.70 -4.48
N ASP A 82 -8.37 -3.86 -4.77
CA ASP A 82 -9.58 -4.25 -5.50
C ASP A 82 -9.24 -4.90 -6.85
N ARG A 83 -8.27 -4.33 -7.59
CA ARG A 83 -7.80 -4.90 -8.87
C ARG A 83 -7.10 -6.25 -8.72
N ILE A 84 -6.39 -6.46 -7.61
CA ILE A 84 -5.74 -7.75 -7.32
C ILE A 84 -6.84 -8.78 -7.06
N VAL A 85 -7.82 -8.46 -6.22
CA VAL A 85 -8.96 -9.32 -5.89
C VAL A 85 -9.76 -9.67 -7.14
N ASP A 86 -10.08 -8.70 -8.01
CA ASP A 86 -10.82 -8.91 -9.27
C ASP A 86 -10.12 -9.88 -10.23
N ARG A 87 -8.81 -10.09 -10.08
CA ARG A 87 -8.01 -11.00 -10.92
C ARG A 87 -7.80 -12.37 -10.28
N MET A 88 -8.17 -12.55 -9.02
CA MET A 88 -8.05 -13.85 -8.36
C MET A 88 -9.06 -14.81 -9.00
N PRO A 89 -8.65 -16.06 -9.32
CA PRO A 89 -9.59 -17.06 -9.81
C PRO A 89 -10.67 -17.31 -8.74
N GLU A 90 -11.92 -17.40 -9.17
CA GLU A 90 -12.99 -17.93 -8.32
C GLU A 90 -12.82 -19.45 -8.25
N ASP A 91 -12.81 -20.02 -7.03
CA ASP A 91 -12.67 -21.45 -6.76
C ASP A 91 -13.72 -22.33 -7.49
#